data_AF-A0A5R9AAN3-F1
#
_entry.id   AF-A0A5R9AAN3-F1
#
_cell.length_a   1.000
_cell.length_b   1.000
_cell.length_c   1.000
_cell.angle_alpha   90.00
_cell.angle_beta   90.00
_cell.angle_gamma   90.00
#
_symmetry.space_group_name_H-M   'P 1'
#
loop_
_entity.id
_entity.type
_entity.pdbx_description
1 polymer ?
#
loop_
_entity_poly.entity_id
_entity_poly.type
_entity_poly.pdbx_seq_one_letter_code
_entity_poly.pdbx_strand_id
1 'polypeptide(L)'
;MNPTLHPSSTSGAAPEPGTQQVPQAADLMSPLHPTVGAHHPLREAADHIAQSDEAFTVVVHRREVVGILTAEDVLTAVRADPAGWQAQPCASMMTLPQTRIPAHAAVTEVLRQYREHGIRPLVVEEEGTPVGVLRPHEVRLWGQEHGYLPKEAPSTEDPSPGQDRPEAGAR
;
A
#
# COMPACT_ATOMS: atom_id res chain seq x y z
N MET A 1 17.24 -51.36 6.21
CA MET A 1 17.41 -50.17 5.35
C MET A 1 16.37 -49.14 5.78
N ASN A 2 16.82 -47.98 6.26
CA ASN A 2 16.00 -46.78 6.41
C ASN A 2 16.31 -45.89 5.19
N PRO A 3 15.37 -45.03 4.75
CA PRO A 3 15.71 -43.62 4.88
C PRO A 3 14.60 -42.79 5.53
N THR A 4 15.04 -42.11 6.56
CA THR A 4 14.47 -40.94 7.23
C THR A 4 14.06 -39.86 6.23
N LEU A 5 12.84 -39.35 6.35
CA LEU A 5 12.46 -38.00 5.91
C LEU A 5 11.60 -37.36 7.00
N HIS A 6 12.23 -36.50 7.81
CA HIS A 6 11.61 -35.36 8.51
C HIS A 6 12.27 -34.09 7.93
N PRO A 7 11.78 -32.87 8.18
CA PRO A 7 10.40 -32.37 8.26
C PRO A 7 10.21 -31.11 7.35
N SER A 8 9.00 -30.81 6.87
CA SER A 8 8.71 -29.50 6.27
C SER A 8 7.81 -28.70 7.19
N SER A 9 8.43 -27.72 7.82
CA SER A 9 7.88 -26.71 8.70
C SER A 9 6.56 -26.13 8.18
N THR A 10 5.45 -26.53 8.80
CA THR A 10 4.32 -25.62 8.95
C THR A 10 4.66 -24.80 10.19
N SER A 11 5.28 -23.63 9.98
CA SER A 11 5.53 -22.65 11.04
C SER A 11 4.21 -21.99 11.45
N GLY A 12 3.30 -22.80 12.00
CA GLY A 12 2.24 -22.31 12.86
C GLY A 12 2.87 -22.00 14.22
N ALA A 13 3.39 -20.78 14.37
CA ALA A 13 3.72 -20.26 15.69
C ALA A 13 2.40 -20.12 16.45
N ALA A 14 2.17 -21.00 17.43
CA ALA A 14 1.11 -20.85 18.41
C ALA A 14 1.40 -19.59 19.25
N PRO A 15 0.42 -18.69 19.48
CA PRO A 15 0.64 -17.48 20.26
C PRO A 15 0.72 -17.81 21.76
N GLU A 16 1.84 -17.41 22.39
CA GLU A 16 2.04 -17.46 23.84
C GLU A 16 1.14 -16.44 24.57
N PRO A 17 0.72 -16.72 25.82
CA PRO A 17 -0.33 -15.98 26.51
C PRO A 17 0.12 -14.59 27.02
N GLY A 18 -0.25 -13.60 26.21
CA GLY A 18 -0.45 -12.18 26.54
C GLY A 18 -1.47 -11.57 25.56
N THR A 19 -2.44 -12.39 25.15
CA THR A 19 -2.90 -12.51 23.76
C THR A 19 -3.91 -11.44 23.34
N GLN A 20 -3.42 -10.26 22.98
CA GLN A 20 -4.13 -9.44 22.00
C GLN A 20 -3.73 -9.98 20.62
N GLN A 21 -4.59 -10.78 19.99
CA GLN A 21 -4.30 -11.37 18.67
C GLN A 21 -4.12 -10.22 17.67
N VAL A 22 -2.90 -10.06 17.15
CA VAL A 22 -2.65 -9.18 16.01
C VAL A 22 -3.50 -9.71 14.85
N PRO A 23 -4.40 -8.89 14.27
CA PRO A 23 -5.21 -9.32 13.15
C PRO A 23 -4.31 -9.64 11.96
N GLN A 24 -4.86 -10.45 11.06
CA GLN A 24 -4.22 -10.78 9.81
C GLN A 24 -4.65 -9.77 8.73
N ALA A 25 -3.91 -9.72 7.62
CA ALA A 25 -4.28 -8.89 6.49
C ALA A 25 -5.71 -9.16 6.01
N ALA A 26 -6.16 -10.42 6.04
CA ALA A 26 -7.53 -10.82 5.71
C ALA A 26 -8.62 -10.24 6.62
N ASP A 27 -8.28 -9.87 7.87
CA ASP A 27 -9.24 -9.33 8.84
C ASP A 27 -9.48 -7.83 8.64
N LEU A 28 -8.48 -7.13 8.09
CA LEU A 28 -8.55 -5.71 7.75
C LEU A 28 -8.70 -5.44 6.25
N MET A 29 -8.72 -6.48 5.41
CA MET A 29 -8.83 -6.31 3.97
C MET A 29 -10.22 -5.84 3.60
N SER A 30 -10.27 -5.12 2.50
CA SER A 30 -11.51 -4.73 1.87
C SER A 30 -11.67 -5.36 0.49
N PRO A 31 -12.92 -5.43 -0.01
CA PRO A 31 -13.18 -5.96 -1.33
C PRO A 31 -12.41 -5.17 -2.39
N LEU A 32 -12.09 -5.83 -3.51
CA LEU A 32 -11.26 -5.30 -4.60
C LEU A 32 -11.87 -4.13 -5.37
N HIS A 33 -12.96 -3.51 -4.89
CA HIS A 33 -13.66 -2.42 -5.56
C HIS A 33 -13.19 -1.06 -5.04
N PRO A 34 -13.20 -0.03 -5.90
CA PRO A 34 -13.58 -0.02 -7.31
C PRO A 34 -12.47 -0.57 -8.24
N THR A 35 -12.87 -1.40 -9.21
CA THR A 35 -11.97 -1.98 -10.22
C THR A 35 -12.08 -1.32 -11.58
N VAL A 36 -10.96 -1.18 -12.30
CA VAL A 36 -10.88 -0.73 -13.70
C VAL A 36 -10.15 -1.77 -14.56
N GLY A 37 -10.53 -1.92 -15.83
CA GLY A 37 -9.85 -2.85 -16.74
C GLY A 37 -8.43 -2.37 -17.10
N ALA A 38 -7.47 -3.28 -17.20
CA ALA A 38 -6.09 -2.93 -17.59
C ALA A 38 -5.98 -2.31 -19.00
N HIS A 39 -6.94 -2.58 -19.87
CA HIS A 39 -7.03 -2.00 -21.22
C HIS A 39 -7.94 -0.77 -21.29
N HIS A 40 -8.62 -0.43 -20.20
CA HIS A 40 -9.40 0.79 -20.15
C HIS A 40 -8.48 2.01 -20.13
N PRO A 41 -8.97 3.15 -20.64
CA PRO A 41 -8.20 4.37 -20.69
C PRO A 41 -7.94 4.91 -19.28
N LEU A 42 -6.77 5.50 -19.07
CA LEU A 42 -6.35 6.04 -17.77
C LEU A 42 -7.29 7.14 -17.26
N ARG A 43 -8.01 7.83 -18.16
CA ARG A 43 -9.07 8.78 -17.78
C ARG A 43 -10.17 8.14 -16.94
N GLU A 44 -10.53 6.89 -17.23
CA GLU A 44 -11.58 6.17 -16.51
C GLU A 44 -11.10 5.85 -15.09
N ALA A 45 -9.85 5.41 -14.94
CA ALA A 45 -9.23 5.26 -13.63
C ALA A 45 -9.17 6.60 -12.86
N ALA A 46 -8.83 7.70 -13.54
CA ALA A 46 -8.79 9.03 -12.94
C ALA A 46 -10.18 9.51 -12.50
N ASP A 47 -11.21 9.30 -13.31
CA ASP A 47 -12.60 9.61 -12.97
C ASP A 47 -13.06 8.79 -11.76
N HIS A 48 -12.72 7.49 -11.70
CA HIS A 48 -13.01 6.64 -10.54
C HIS A 48 -12.32 7.15 -9.27
N ILE A 49 -11.05 7.53 -9.34
CA ILE A 49 -10.30 8.08 -8.19
C ILE A 49 -10.86 9.44 -7.77
N ALA A 50 -11.32 10.27 -8.71
CA ALA A 50 -11.87 11.59 -8.42
C ALA A 50 -13.32 11.54 -7.88
N GLN A 51 -14.09 10.52 -8.28
CA GLN A 51 -15.50 10.35 -7.89
C GLN A 51 -15.67 9.40 -6.69
N SER A 52 -14.70 8.54 -6.41
CA SER A 52 -14.69 7.71 -5.22
C SER A 52 -14.12 8.49 -4.03
N ASP A 53 -14.56 8.14 -2.82
CA ASP A 53 -13.89 8.53 -1.58
C ASP A 53 -12.52 7.83 -1.46
N GLU A 54 -12.28 6.80 -2.28
CA GLU A 54 -11.03 6.08 -2.34
C GLU A 54 -10.01 6.79 -3.25
N ALA A 55 -8.89 7.20 -2.66
CA ALA A 55 -7.75 7.80 -3.36
C ALA A 55 -6.98 6.84 -4.31
N PHE A 56 -7.59 5.71 -4.69
CA PHE A 56 -7.01 4.68 -5.54
C PHE A 56 -8.09 3.86 -6.28
N THR A 57 -7.68 3.16 -7.33
CA THR A 57 -8.50 2.13 -8.01
C THR A 57 -7.68 0.87 -8.29
N VAL A 58 -8.34 -0.28 -8.26
CA VAL A 58 -7.72 -1.57 -8.53
C VAL A 58 -7.81 -1.88 -10.02
N VAL A 59 -6.68 -2.12 -10.67
CA VAL A 59 -6.62 -2.52 -12.07
C VAL A 59 -6.70 -4.04 -12.18
N VAL A 60 -7.66 -4.51 -12.98
CA VAL A 60 -7.90 -5.93 -13.24
C VAL A 60 -7.66 -6.29 -14.71
N HIS A 61 -7.01 -7.42 -14.96
CA HIS A 61 -6.86 -8.02 -16.28
C HIS A 61 -7.34 -9.47 -16.22
N ARG A 62 -8.28 -9.87 -17.09
CA ARG A 62 -8.80 -11.24 -17.14
C ARG A 62 -9.25 -11.81 -15.78
N ARG A 63 -9.87 -10.97 -14.94
CA ARG A 63 -10.34 -11.28 -13.58
C ARG A 63 -9.25 -11.44 -12.53
N GLU A 64 -8.02 -11.10 -12.85
CA GLU A 64 -6.90 -11.05 -11.91
C GLU A 64 -6.54 -9.60 -11.62
N VAL A 65 -6.21 -9.32 -10.35
CA VAL A 65 -5.66 -8.02 -9.96
C VAL A 65 -4.24 -7.94 -10.46
N VAL A 66 -4.05 -7.13 -11.49
CA VAL A 66 -2.72 -6.82 -12.01
C VAL A 66 -2.09 -5.66 -11.27
N GLY A 67 -2.90 -4.91 -10.51
CA GLY A 67 -2.38 -3.96 -9.55
C GLY A 67 -3.26 -2.78 -9.18
N ILE A 68 -2.65 -1.72 -8.64
CA ILE A 68 -3.33 -0.54 -8.10
C ILE A 68 -2.83 0.74 -8.78
N LEU A 69 -3.74 1.68 -9.03
CA LEU A 69 -3.45 3.05 -9.50
C LEU A 69 -3.96 4.08 -8.49
N THR A 70 -3.18 5.14 -8.30
CA THR A 70 -3.47 6.26 -7.41
C THR A 70 -3.47 7.57 -8.19
N ALA A 71 -3.92 8.66 -7.54
CA ALA A 71 -3.86 10.00 -8.14
C ALA A 71 -2.43 10.41 -8.54
N GLU A 72 -1.42 9.98 -7.78
CA GLU A 72 -0.01 10.26 -8.08
C GLU A 72 0.44 9.55 -9.37
N ASP A 73 -0.05 8.34 -9.62
CA ASP A 73 0.25 7.62 -10.85
C ASP A 73 -0.39 8.33 -12.06
N VAL A 74 -1.64 8.80 -11.92
CA VAL A 74 -2.29 9.61 -12.97
C VAL A 74 -1.52 10.91 -13.23
N LEU A 75 -1.12 11.63 -12.18
CA LEU A 75 -0.32 12.86 -12.32
C LEU A 75 1.04 12.58 -12.97
N THR A 76 1.64 11.43 -12.69
CA THR A 76 2.89 10.99 -13.33
C THR A 76 2.70 10.76 -14.82
N ALA A 77 1.58 10.14 -15.22
CA ALA A 77 1.20 9.97 -16.63
C ALA A 77 0.98 11.33 -17.32
N VAL A 78 0.25 12.25 -16.68
CA VAL A 78 -0.01 13.60 -17.22
C VAL A 78 1.30 14.37 -17.42
N ARG A 79 2.27 14.23 -16.51
CA ARG A 79 3.60 14.85 -16.65
C ARG A 79 4.42 14.24 -17.79
N ALA A 80 4.28 12.93 -18.01
CA ALA A 80 5.00 12.21 -19.05
C ALA A 80 4.42 12.49 -20.45
N ASP A 81 3.10 12.51 -20.58
CA ASP A 81 2.38 12.78 -21.84
C ASP A 81 1.10 13.61 -21.60
N PRO A 82 1.20 14.95 -21.50
CA PRO A 82 0.06 15.83 -21.21
C PRO A 82 -1.07 15.75 -22.24
N ALA A 83 -0.75 15.41 -23.49
CA ALA A 83 -1.70 15.40 -24.60
C ALA A 83 -2.37 14.04 -24.81
N GLY A 84 -1.66 12.94 -24.51
CA GLY A 84 -2.13 11.58 -24.76
C GLY A 84 -2.52 10.75 -23.53
N TRP A 85 -2.23 11.22 -22.30
CA TRP A 85 -2.42 10.40 -21.08
C TRP A 85 -3.83 9.81 -20.94
N GLN A 86 -4.86 10.56 -21.35
CA GLN A 86 -6.27 10.14 -21.23
C GLN A 86 -6.61 8.89 -22.05
N ALA A 87 -5.84 8.59 -23.10
CA ALA A 87 -6.05 7.43 -23.97
C ALA A 87 -5.08 6.28 -23.66
N GLN A 88 -4.07 6.52 -22.81
CA GLN A 88 -3.13 5.47 -22.41
C GLN A 88 -3.88 4.38 -21.63
N PRO A 89 -3.56 3.09 -21.85
CA PRO A 89 -4.17 2.02 -21.09
C PRO A 89 -3.65 2.04 -19.65
N CYS A 90 -4.50 1.70 -18.68
CA CYS A 90 -4.12 1.60 -17.26
C CYS A 90 -2.89 0.70 -17.04
N ALA A 91 -2.74 -0.36 -17.85
CA ALA A 91 -1.59 -1.25 -17.85
C ALA A 91 -0.24 -0.54 -18.05
N SER A 92 -0.19 0.59 -18.76
CA SER A 92 1.05 1.33 -19.04
C SER A 92 1.64 2.01 -17.81
N MET A 93 0.84 2.26 -16.78
CA MET A 93 1.29 2.88 -15.53
C MET A 93 1.64 1.86 -14.45
N MET A 94 1.54 0.56 -14.76
CA MET A 94 1.79 -0.49 -13.78
C MET A 94 3.28 -0.75 -13.66
N THR A 95 3.87 -0.26 -12.58
CA THR A 95 5.24 -0.65 -12.20
C THR A 95 5.20 -2.05 -11.62
N LEU A 96 5.62 -3.04 -12.41
CA LEU A 96 5.89 -4.40 -11.94
C LEU A 96 7.30 -4.45 -11.31
N PRO A 97 7.51 -5.22 -10.23
CA PRO A 97 6.56 -6.05 -9.49
C PRO A 97 5.79 -5.25 -8.44
N GLN A 98 4.47 -5.44 -8.36
CA GLN A 98 3.70 -4.89 -7.25
C GLN A 98 3.88 -5.72 -5.99
N THR A 99 4.14 -5.04 -4.87
CA THR A 99 4.21 -5.68 -3.56
C THR A 99 2.83 -6.24 -3.20
N ARG A 100 2.77 -7.57 -3.05
CA ARG A 100 1.59 -8.32 -2.60
C ARG A 100 1.86 -8.85 -1.20
N ILE A 101 0.81 -9.00 -0.40
CA ILE A 101 0.93 -9.53 0.96
C ILE A 101 0.02 -10.75 1.15
N PRO A 102 0.49 -11.84 1.79
CA PRO A 102 -0.36 -12.98 2.04
C PRO A 102 -1.52 -12.63 3.00
N ALA A 103 -2.69 -13.22 2.78
CA ALA A 103 -3.90 -13.05 3.60
C ALA A 103 -3.67 -13.37 5.09
N HIS A 104 -2.79 -14.33 5.38
CA HIS A 104 -2.41 -14.74 6.73
C HIS A 104 -1.30 -13.88 7.36
N ALA A 105 -0.75 -12.89 6.63
CA ALA A 105 0.29 -12.02 7.17
C ALA A 105 -0.26 -11.20 8.34
N ALA A 106 0.55 -11.06 9.39
CA ALA A 106 0.20 -10.20 10.51
C ALA A 106 0.19 -8.72 10.09
N VAL A 107 -0.70 -7.92 10.67
CA VAL A 107 -0.78 -6.48 10.37
C VAL A 107 0.51 -5.73 10.73
N THR A 108 1.31 -6.23 11.67
CA THR A 108 2.66 -5.71 11.97
C THR A 108 3.62 -5.84 10.78
N GLU A 109 3.50 -6.90 10.00
CA GLU A 109 4.29 -7.10 8.77
C GLU A 109 3.86 -6.10 7.67
N VAL A 110 2.56 -5.80 7.59
CA VAL A 110 2.03 -4.74 6.72
C VAL A 110 2.63 -3.39 7.09
N LEU A 111 2.63 -3.05 8.38
CA LEU A 111 3.22 -1.79 8.88
C LEU A 111 4.71 -1.69 8.54
N ARG A 112 5.45 -2.81 8.63
CA ARG A 112 6.85 -2.88 8.20
C ARG A 112 6.98 -2.61 6.70
N GLN A 113 6.14 -3.25 5.87
CA GLN A 113 6.12 -3.02 4.42
C GLN A 113 5.86 -1.57 4.06
N TYR A 114 4.91 -0.90 4.72
CA TYR A 114 4.65 0.53 4.50
C TYR A 114 5.82 1.43 4.87
N ARG A 115 6.58 1.06 5.90
CA ARG A 115 7.77 1.81 6.30
C ARG A 115 8.93 1.65 5.32
N GLU A 116 9.07 0.47 4.72
CA GLU A 116 10.19 0.15 3.82
C GLU A 116 9.93 0.58 2.37
N HIS A 117 8.71 0.41 1.87
CA HIS A 117 8.35 0.63 0.47
C HIS A 117 7.41 1.81 0.24
N GLY A 118 7.00 2.50 1.31
CA GLY A 118 6.09 3.63 1.28
C GLY A 118 4.62 3.24 1.53
N ILE A 119 3.82 4.26 1.85
CA ILE A 119 2.40 4.11 2.19
C ILE A 119 1.59 4.02 0.90
N ARG A 120 1.36 2.80 0.41
CA ARG A 120 0.49 2.51 -0.75
C ARG A 120 -0.42 1.34 -0.43
N PRO A 121 -1.64 1.27 -0.98
CA PRO A 121 -2.49 0.10 -0.80
C PRO A 121 -1.78 -1.18 -1.28
N LEU A 122 -2.01 -2.30 -0.60
CA LEU A 122 -1.41 -3.59 -0.94
C LEU A 122 -2.48 -4.57 -1.37
N VAL A 123 -2.16 -5.37 -2.38
CA VAL A 123 -3.03 -6.48 -2.79
C VAL A 123 -2.81 -7.64 -1.82
N VAL A 124 -3.92 -8.14 -1.26
CA VAL A 124 -3.94 -9.30 -0.38
C VAL A 124 -4.15 -10.54 -1.22
N GLU A 125 -3.27 -11.52 -1.07
CA GLU A 125 -3.31 -12.79 -1.80
C GLU A 125 -3.50 -13.99 -0.87
N GLU A 126 -4.36 -14.91 -1.27
CA GLU A 126 -4.52 -16.21 -0.64
C GLU A 126 -4.18 -17.29 -1.67
N GLU A 127 -3.18 -18.13 -1.36
CA GLU A 127 -2.70 -19.18 -2.28
C GLU A 127 -2.36 -18.69 -3.70
N GLY A 128 -1.88 -17.45 -3.82
CA GLY A 128 -1.53 -16.81 -5.10
C GLY A 128 -2.72 -16.21 -5.85
N THR A 129 -3.91 -16.22 -5.26
CA THR A 129 -5.11 -15.57 -5.79
C THR A 129 -5.35 -14.24 -5.07
N PRO A 130 -5.53 -13.11 -5.78
CA PRO A 130 -5.88 -11.84 -5.13
C PRO A 130 -7.30 -11.92 -4.56
N VAL A 131 -7.42 -11.81 -3.25
CA VAL A 131 -8.69 -11.92 -2.50
C VAL A 131 -9.19 -10.58 -1.95
N GLY A 132 -8.31 -9.58 -1.85
CA GLY A 132 -8.68 -8.28 -1.30
C GLY A 132 -7.61 -7.21 -1.51
N VAL A 133 -7.94 -6.00 -1.08
CA VAL A 133 -7.00 -4.88 -1.01
C VAL A 133 -6.93 -4.39 0.43
N LEU A 134 -5.72 -4.16 0.91
CA LEU A 134 -5.48 -3.63 2.24
C LEU A 134 -5.14 -2.15 2.12
N ARG A 135 -6.00 -1.29 2.68
CA ARG A 135 -5.79 0.16 2.60
C ARG A 135 -4.84 0.62 3.70
N PRO A 136 -3.96 1.60 3.42
CA PRO A 136 -3.07 2.10 4.45
C PRO A 136 -3.78 2.79 5.61
N HIS A 137 -4.94 3.40 5.33
CA HIS A 137 -5.78 4.03 6.35
C HIS A 137 -6.26 3.03 7.42
N GLU A 138 -6.76 1.86 7.01
CA GLU A 138 -7.30 0.83 7.92
C GLU A 138 -6.21 0.27 8.83
N VAL A 139 -5.06 -0.04 8.26
CA VAL A 139 -3.87 -0.53 8.97
C VAL A 139 -3.32 0.53 9.92
N ARG A 140 -3.29 1.80 9.50
CA ARG A 140 -2.84 2.92 10.34
C ARG A 140 -3.77 3.13 11.53
N LEU A 141 -5.08 3.11 11.30
CA LEU A 141 -6.08 3.26 12.37
C LEU A 141 -5.90 2.15 13.42
N TRP A 142 -5.81 0.89 12.96
CA TRP A 142 -5.54 -0.25 13.83
C TRP A 142 -4.23 -0.07 14.61
N GLY A 143 -3.15 0.36 13.95
CA GLY A 143 -1.85 0.58 14.56
C GLY A 143 -1.85 1.67 15.63
N GLN A 144 -2.62 2.75 15.44
CA GLN A 144 -2.78 3.82 16.44
C GLN A 144 -3.59 3.38 17.66
N GLU A 145 -4.67 2.60 17.44
CA GLU A 145 -5.52 2.09 18.53
C GLU A 145 -4.77 1.12 19.44
N HIS A 146 -3.87 0.32 18.87
CA HIS A 146 -3.16 -0.74 19.58
C HIS A 146 -1.71 -0.36 19.97
N GLY A 147 -1.33 0.91 19.79
CA GLY A 147 -0.02 1.44 20.21
C GLY A 147 1.18 0.95 19.37
N TYR A 148 0.94 0.36 18.20
CA TYR A 148 1.97 -0.06 17.25
C TYR A 148 2.50 1.10 16.39
N LEU A 149 1.71 2.17 16.28
CA LEU A 149 2.15 3.46 15.78
C LEU A 149 2.02 4.48 16.90
N PRO A 150 3.01 5.39 17.06
CA PRO A 150 2.79 6.55 17.91
C PRO A 150 1.54 7.27 17.41
N LYS A 151 0.58 7.53 18.30
CA LYS A 151 -0.53 8.46 18.05
C LYS A 151 0.11 9.71 17.49
N GLU A 152 -0.20 10.08 16.25
CA GLU A 152 0.44 11.18 15.54
C GLU A 152 0.66 12.34 16.53
N ALA A 153 1.93 12.62 16.86
CA ALA A 153 2.23 13.84 17.57
C ALA A 153 1.78 14.95 16.61
N PRO A 154 1.04 15.96 17.08
CA PRO A 154 0.66 17.09 16.23
C PRO A 154 1.93 17.57 15.54
N SER A 155 1.87 17.70 14.22
CA SER A 155 2.98 18.15 13.38
C SER A 155 3.70 19.27 14.10
N THR A 156 4.85 18.97 14.69
CA THR A 156 5.73 20.01 15.20
C THR A 156 6.20 20.70 13.94
N GLU A 157 5.51 21.79 13.58
CA GLU A 157 6.07 22.85 12.76
C GLU A 157 7.51 23.00 13.19
N ASP A 158 8.42 22.70 12.27
CA ASP A 158 9.83 23.01 12.40
C ASP A 158 9.91 24.54 12.40
N PRO A 159 10.21 25.23 13.53
CA PRO A 159 10.63 26.61 13.42
C PRO A 159 11.99 26.56 12.74
N SER A 160 12.02 26.85 11.44
CA SER A 160 13.22 26.82 10.60
C SER A 160 14.43 27.36 11.37
N PRO A 161 15.41 26.50 11.71
CA PRO A 161 16.63 26.96 12.35
C PRO A 161 17.57 27.38 11.23
N GLY A 162 17.65 28.67 10.94
CA GLY A 162 18.71 29.15 10.06
C GLY A 162 18.49 30.52 9.45
N GLN A 163 18.90 31.57 10.16
CA GLN A 163 19.96 32.39 9.59
C GLN A 163 20.85 32.92 10.71
N ASP A 164 21.91 32.16 10.96
CA ASP A 164 23.07 32.55 11.74
C ASP A 164 23.74 33.78 11.07
N ARG A 165 24.21 34.70 11.91
CA ARG A 165 25.20 35.77 11.62
C ARG A 165 26.45 35.18 10.92
N PRO A 166 27.46 35.93 10.39
CA PRO A 166 27.88 37.31 10.65
C PRO A 166 28.16 38.10 9.34
N GLU A 167 28.59 39.36 9.31
CA GLU A 167 29.99 39.84 9.31
C GLU A 167 29.94 41.39 9.26
N ALA A 168 30.50 42.11 10.24
CA ALA A 168 31.81 42.75 10.19
C ALA A 168 31.97 43.82 9.08
N GLY A 169 32.18 45.08 9.48
CA GLY A 169 32.89 46.03 8.63
C GLY A 169 32.48 47.51 8.67
N ALA A 170 33.23 48.26 9.46
CA ALA A 170 33.89 49.50 9.04
C ALA A 170 33.07 50.82 8.91
N ARG A 171 33.19 51.65 9.96
CA ARG A 171 33.78 53.01 10.02
C ARG A 171 32.96 53.99 10.85
#